data_AF-X1R4I7-F1
#
_entry.id   AF-X1R4I7-F1
#
_cell.length_a   1.000
_cell.length_b   1.000
_cell.length_c   1.000
_cell.angle_alpha   90.00
_cell.angle_beta   90.00
_cell.angle_gamma   90.00
#
_symmetry.space_group_name_H-M   'P 1'
#
loop_
_entity.id
_entity.type
_entity.pdbx_description
1 polymer ?
#
loop_
_entity_poly.entity_id
_entity_poly.type
_entity_poly.pdbx_seq_one_letter_code
_entity_poly.pdbx_strand_id
1 'polypeptide(L)'
;LLEGDEEIRKIVGRIDQKIVSSAERYARDLERIHGEPCSTIITSERYNVANKIARGSQRITPPRGPSLTERLDAVTTHPVMGYPILIGIMLLVLFTVFTVGGYLSGFFEDVMGPIRGAFGGEIGELIGEGVFGGLIAGIAIVLPFILPFYLILTLLEDSGYLPRAAFMTDSLMHRMGIHGKAFIPFILGYGCNVPACLGCRIMETERERTIAAFVVTLVPCAAVTVVVLGLV
;
A
#
# COMPACT_ATOMS: atom_id res chain seq x y z
N LEU A 1 8.51 51.40 -2.91
CA LEU A 1 8.16 52.60 -3.73
C LEU A 1 7.94 52.25 -5.20
N LEU A 2 8.94 51.65 -5.88
CA LEU A 2 8.82 51.27 -7.31
C LEU A 2 7.78 50.16 -7.57
N GLU A 3 7.64 49.20 -6.65
CA GLU A 3 6.59 48.15 -6.72
C GLU A 3 5.16 48.69 -6.51
N GLY A 4 4.99 49.98 -6.20
CA GLY A 4 3.66 50.59 -6.05
C GLY A 4 2.98 50.42 -4.70
N ASP A 5 3.66 49.85 -3.71
CA ASP A 5 3.14 49.67 -2.34
C ASP A 5 2.61 50.98 -1.71
N GLU A 6 1.30 51.01 -1.40
CA GLU A 6 0.61 52.18 -0.87
C GLU A 6 1.06 52.56 0.55
N GLU A 7 1.37 51.59 1.39
CA GLU A 7 1.74 51.82 2.79
C GLU A 7 3.13 52.44 2.85
N ILE A 8 4.08 51.90 2.08
CA ILE A 8 5.43 52.46 1.96
C ILE A 8 5.41 53.85 1.33
N ARG A 9 4.52 54.11 0.36
CA ARG A 9 4.33 55.48 -0.21
C ARG A 9 3.82 56.47 0.85
N LYS A 10 2.86 56.08 1.68
CA LYS A 10 2.33 56.94 2.77
C LYS A 10 3.40 57.23 3.82
N ILE A 11 4.22 56.24 4.18
CA ILE A 11 5.31 56.39 5.16
C ILE A 11 6.39 57.34 4.62
N VAL A 12 6.87 57.12 3.39
CA VAL A 12 7.95 57.94 2.81
C VAL A 12 7.46 59.33 2.42
N GLY A 13 6.20 59.47 1.96
CA GLY A 13 5.62 60.78 1.63
C GLY A 13 5.47 61.71 2.83
N ARG A 14 5.32 61.17 4.05
CA ARG A 14 5.37 61.96 5.29
C ARG A 14 6.76 62.52 5.61
N ILE A 15 7.81 61.92 5.06
CA ILE A 15 9.21 62.30 5.30
C ILE A 15 9.69 63.24 4.19
N ASP A 16 9.53 62.85 2.92
CA ASP A 16 9.92 63.67 1.77
C ASP A 16 9.10 63.31 0.50
N GLN A 17 8.29 64.28 0.06
CA GLN A 17 7.46 64.18 -1.14
C GLN A 17 8.28 64.14 -2.45
N LYS A 18 9.51 64.66 -2.45
CA LYS A 18 10.40 64.65 -3.62
C LYS A 18 10.90 63.23 -3.95
N ILE A 19 11.07 62.39 -2.92
CA ILE A 19 11.49 60.99 -3.10
C ILE A 19 10.36 60.18 -3.75
N VAL A 20 9.11 60.39 -3.32
CA VAL A 20 7.94 59.70 -3.89
C VAL A 20 7.75 60.07 -5.36
N SER A 21 7.77 61.37 -5.68
CA SER A 21 7.63 61.85 -7.07
C SER A 21 8.77 61.39 -7.98
N SER A 22 10.01 61.30 -7.46
CA SER A 22 11.15 60.74 -8.19
C SER A 22 10.97 59.23 -8.45
N ALA A 23 10.51 58.47 -7.46
CA ALA A 23 10.25 57.04 -7.62
C ALA A 23 9.13 56.77 -8.64
N GLU A 24 8.06 57.59 -8.66
CA GLU A 24 7.01 57.49 -9.67
C GLU A 24 7.48 57.84 -11.08
N ARG A 25 8.43 58.78 -11.20
CA ARG A 25 9.06 59.08 -12.49
C ARG A 25 9.86 57.86 -12.99
N TYR A 26 10.71 57.29 -12.15
CA TYR A 26 11.51 56.12 -12.53
C TYR A 26 10.64 54.88 -12.80
N ALA A 27 9.55 54.68 -12.05
CA ALA A 27 8.60 53.61 -12.32
C ALA A 27 7.96 53.76 -13.71
N ARG A 28 7.52 54.98 -14.06
CA ARG A 28 6.97 55.26 -15.41
C ARG A 28 8.00 55.10 -16.53
N ASP A 29 9.25 55.50 -16.28
CA ASP A 29 10.33 55.31 -17.25
C ASP A 29 10.59 53.81 -17.49
N LEU A 30 10.59 52.99 -16.44
CA LEU A 30 10.72 51.53 -16.53
C LEU A 30 9.52 50.89 -17.27
N GLU A 31 8.29 51.31 -16.94
CA GLU A 31 7.07 50.86 -17.62
C GLU A 31 7.10 51.20 -19.12
N ARG A 32 7.61 52.38 -19.48
CA ARG A 32 7.74 52.81 -20.87
C ARG A 32 8.77 51.99 -21.65
N ILE A 33 9.87 51.60 -21.00
CA ILE A 33 10.94 50.83 -21.63
C ILE A 33 10.52 49.37 -21.84
N HIS A 34 9.87 48.77 -20.83
CA HIS A 34 9.58 47.33 -20.81
C HIS A 34 8.14 46.99 -21.25
N GLY A 35 7.22 47.96 -21.32
CA GLY A 35 5.84 47.75 -21.75
C GLY A 35 4.95 47.04 -20.71
N GLU A 36 5.45 46.83 -19.50
CA GLU A 36 4.77 46.13 -18.40
C GLU A 36 4.79 46.98 -17.12
N PRO A 37 3.83 46.78 -16.20
CA PRO A 37 3.83 47.45 -14.90
C PRO A 37 5.13 47.24 -14.12
N CYS A 38 5.61 48.27 -13.42
CA CYS A 38 6.90 48.21 -12.72
C CYS A 38 6.97 47.08 -11.67
N SER A 39 5.84 46.76 -11.03
CA SER A 39 5.72 45.63 -10.09
C SER A 39 5.95 44.27 -10.76
N THR A 40 5.47 44.07 -11.99
CA THR A 40 5.67 42.84 -12.77
C THR A 40 7.13 42.68 -13.15
N ILE A 41 7.78 43.78 -13.58
CA ILE A 41 9.21 43.78 -13.95
C ILE A 41 10.06 43.34 -12.75
N ILE A 42 9.81 43.92 -11.57
CA ILE A 42 10.56 43.59 -10.35
C ILE A 42 10.31 42.14 -9.93
N THR A 43 9.08 41.66 -10.06
CA THR A 43 8.72 40.26 -9.80
C THR A 43 9.45 39.30 -10.74
N SER A 44 9.48 39.61 -12.04
CA SER A 44 10.19 38.84 -13.06
C SER A 44 11.69 38.76 -12.76
N GLU A 45 12.33 39.87 -12.42
CA GLU A 45 13.76 39.90 -12.04
C GLU A 45 14.03 39.08 -10.77
N ARG A 46 13.14 39.15 -9.76
CA ARG A 46 13.23 38.30 -8.57
C ARG A 46 13.16 36.82 -8.91
N TYR A 47 12.20 36.42 -9.76
CA TYR A 47 12.09 35.04 -10.24
C TYR A 47 13.31 34.62 -11.06
N ASN A 48 13.88 35.53 -11.86
CA ASN A 48 15.08 35.28 -12.64
C ASN A 48 16.29 34.99 -11.75
N VAL A 49 16.49 35.82 -10.71
CA VAL A 49 17.53 35.60 -9.69
C VAL A 49 17.30 34.28 -8.94
N ALA A 50 16.07 34.02 -8.49
CA ALA A 50 15.73 32.77 -7.81
C ALA A 50 16.00 31.55 -8.70
N ASN A 51 15.62 31.61 -9.98
CA ASN A 51 15.90 30.56 -10.96
C ASN A 51 17.40 30.37 -11.20
N LYS A 52 18.18 31.46 -11.24
CA LYS A 52 19.64 31.39 -11.39
C LYS A 52 20.30 30.73 -10.19
N ILE A 53 19.85 31.05 -8.97
CA ILE A 53 20.30 30.40 -7.73
C ILE A 53 19.91 28.92 -7.75
N ALA A 54 18.65 28.61 -8.04
CA ALA A 54 18.15 27.25 -8.09
C ALA A 54 18.89 26.40 -9.14
N ARG A 55 19.20 26.96 -10.31
CA ARG A 55 20.04 26.30 -11.33
C ARG A 55 21.48 26.08 -10.87
N GLY A 56 22.03 26.98 -10.05
CA GLY A 56 23.36 26.83 -9.47
C GLY A 56 23.42 25.81 -8.32
N SER A 57 22.32 25.60 -7.60
CA SER A 57 22.24 24.67 -6.46
C SER A 57 21.70 23.29 -6.83
N GLN A 58 21.04 23.14 -7.96
CA GLN A 58 20.50 21.85 -8.41
C GLN A 58 21.33 21.26 -9.56
N ARG A 59 21.48 19.94 -9.56
CA ARG A 59 22.01 19.20 -10.71
C ARG A 59 20.87 18.48 -11.39
N ILE A 60 20.35 19.06 -12.47
CA ILE A 60 19.31 18.41 -13.28
C ILE A 60 19.95 17.18 -13.93
N THR A 61 19.57 16.02 -13.42
CA THR A 61 20.03 14.73 -13.95
C THR A 61 18.99 14.26 -14.96
N PRO A 62 19.37 13.80 -16.17
CA PRO A 62 18.41 13.20 -17.09
C PRO A 62 17.70 12.04 -16.38
N PRO A 63 16.42 11.76 -16.71
CA PRO A 63 15.73 10.62 -16.13
C PRO A 63 16.61 9.38 -16.36
N ARG A 64 17.00 8.73 -15.27
CA ARG A 64 17.68 7.43 -15.35
C ARG A 64 16.76 6.52 -16.17
N GLY A 65 17.33 5.76 -17.11
CA GLY A 65 16.56 4.74 -17.83
C GLY A 65 15.80 3.84 -16.85
N PRO A 66 14.71 3.20 -17.27
CA PRO A 66 13.76 2.58 -16.35
C PRO A 66 14.50 1.63 -15.42
N SER A 67 14.40 1.94 -14.13
CA SER A 67 14.95 1.14 -13.04
C SER A 67 14.39 -0.29 -13.11
N LEU A 68 15.08 -1.25 -12.49
CA LEU A 68 14.57 -2.62 -12.41
C LEU A 68 13.16 -2.67 -11.83
N THR A 69 12.86 -1.77 -10.89
CA THR A 69 11.51 -1.56 -10.33
C THR A 69 10.52 -1.08 -11.38
N GLU A 70 10.83 -0.04 -12.15
CA GLU A 70 9.93 0.46 -13.21
C GLU A 70 9.70 -0.56 -14.33
N ARG A 71 10.69 -1.42 -14.63
CA ARG A 71 10.52 -2.52 -15.58
C ARG A 71 9.62 -3.63 -15.02
N LEU A 72 9.80 -4.00 -13.76
CA LEU A 72 8.91 -4.94 -13.08
C LEU A 72 7.48 -4.38 -13.03
N ASP A 73 7.34 -3.08 -12.80
CA ASP A 73 6.04 -2.42 -12.72
C ASP A 73 5.33 -2.41 -14.07
N ALA A 74 6.06 -2.14 -15.15
CA ALA A 74 5.51 -2.19 -16.50
C ALA A 74 5.01 -3.61 -16.87
N VAL A 75 5.70 -4.65 -16.41
CA VAL A 75 5.32 -6.05 -16.67
C VAL A 75 4.17 -6.50 -15.78
N THR A 76 4.24 -6.20 -14.48
CA THR A 76 3.20 -6.59 -13.51
C THR A 76 1.89 -5.84 -13.73
N THR A 77 1.93 -4.60 -14.21
CA THR A 77 0.72 -3.76 -14.43
C THR A 77 0.18 -3.85 -15.86
N HIS A 78 0.71 -4.76 -16.70
CA HIS A 78 0.23 -4.91 -18.07
C HIS A 78 -1.24 -5.39 -18.06
N PRO A 79 -2.16 -4.79 -18.84
CA PRO A 79 -3.60 -5.05 -18.75
C PRO A 79 -3.99 -6.51 -19.02
N VAL A 80 -3.16 -7.25 -19.78
CA VAL A 80 -3.39 -8.67 -20.09
C VAL A 80 -2.43 -9.60 -19.35
N MET A 81 -1.16 -9.22 -19.17
CA MET A 81 -0.13 -10.10 -18.59
C MET A 81 -0.07 -9.99 -17.07
N GLY A 82 -0.56 -8.89 -16.49
CA GLY A 82 -0.60 -8.73 -15.05
C GLY A 82 -1.56 -9.67 -14.34
N TYR A 83 -2.69 -10.06 -14.95
CA TYR A 83 -3.60 -11.07 -14.36
C TYR A 83 -2.94 -12.47 -14.27
N PRO A 84 -2.32 -13.02 -15.33
CA PRO A 84 -1.51 -14.25 -15.23
C PRO A 84 -0.39 -14.17 -14.20
N ILE A 85 0.33 -13.03 -14.14
CA ILE A 85 1.40 -12.84 -13.16
C ILE A 85 0.84 -12.83 -11.74
N LEU A 86 -0.30 -12.17 -11.53
CA LEU A 86 -0.99 -12.14 -10.25
C LEU A 86 -1.38 -13.54 -9.78
N ILE A 87 -2.01 -14.31 -10.66
CA ILE A 87 -2.38 -15.70 -10.38
C ILE A 87 -1.12 -16.53 -10.11
N GLY A 88 -0.07 -16.37 -10.92
CA GLY A 88 1.20 -17.07 -10.74
C GLY A 88 1.87 -16.77 -9.40
N ILE A 89 1.89 -15.50 -8.98
CA ILE A 89 2.43 -15.11 -7.67
C ILE A 89 1.56 -15.67 -6.54
N MET A 90 0.23 -15.60 -6.63
CA MET A 90 -0.63 -16.22 -5.61
C MET A 90 -0.49 -17.73 -5.53
N LEU A 91 -0.35 -18.42 -6.66
CA LEU A 91 -0.08 -19.85 -6.67
C LEU A 91 1.28 -20.16 -6.06
N LEU A 92 2.30 -19.35 -6.32
CA LEU A 92 3.63 -19.50 -5.72
C LEU A 92 3.60 -19.29 -4.21
N VAL A 93 2.88 -18.27 -3.73
CA VAL A 93 2.64 -18.04 -2.30
C VAL A 93 1.95 -19.25 -1.68
N LEU A 94 0.85 -19.72 -2.29
CA LEU A 94 0.09 -20.86 -1.80
C LEU A 94 0.94 -22.14 -1.75
N PHE A 95 1.69 -22.43 -2.80
CA PHE A 95 2.60 -23.58 -2.88
C PHE A 95 3.69 -23.51 -1.79
N THR A 96 4.27 -22.32 -1.59
CA THR A 96 5.28 -22.10 -0.56
C THR A 96 4.71 -22.30 0.83
N VAL A 97 3.52 -21.77 1.10
CA VAL A 97 2.81 -21.92 2.38
C VAL A 97 2.47 -23.38 2.66
N PHE A 98 1.98 -24.14 1.68
CA PHE A 98 1.68 -25.56 1.89
C PHE A 98 2.94 -26.39 2.10
N THR A 99 4.00 -26.12 1.35
CA THR A 99 5.28 -26.83 1.48
C THR A 99 5.90 -26.57 2.85
N VAL A 100 6.11 -25.29 3.19
CA VAL A 100 6.72 -24.88 4.45
C VAL A 100 5.83 -25.22 5.64
N GLY A 101 4.52 -25.00 5.51
CA GLY A 101 3.54 -25.32 6.55
C GLY A 101 3.46 -26.82 6.84
N GLY A 102 3.52 -27.66 5.81
CA GLY A 102 3.61 -29.12 5.97
C GLY A 102 4.87 -29.56 6.71
N TYR A 103 6.04 -29.01 6.34
CA TYR A 103 7.30 -29.29 7.06
C TYR A 103 7.25 -28.84 8.52
N LEU A 104 6.73 -27.62 8.80
CA LEU A 104 6.58 -27.14 10.16
C LEU A 104 5.56 -27.99 10.94
N SER A 105 4.45 -28.38 10.32
CA SER A 105 3.42 -29.20 10.97
C SER A 105 3.98 -30.55 11.40
N GLY A 106 4.71 -31.24 10.52
CA GLY A 106 5.41 -32.47 10.89
C GLY A 106 6.41 -32.27 12.01
N PHE A 107 7.18 -31.18 11.99
CA PHE A 107 8.09 -30.84 13.10
C PHE A 107 7.36 -30.62 14.44
N PHE A 108 6.22 -29.92 14.42
CA PHE A 108 5.41 -29.71 15.63
C PHE A 108 4.79 -31.02 16.14
N GLU A 109 4.34 -31.90 15.24
CA GLU A 109 3.85 -33.23 15.61
C GLU A 109 4.95 -34.10 16.24
N ASP A 110 6.16 -34.11 15.68
CA ASP A 110 7.29 -34.87 16.21
C ASP A 110 7.69 -34.40 17.63
N VAL A 111 7.64 -33.09 17.88
CA VAL A 111 7.99 -32.50 19.19
C VAL A 111 6.87 -32.71 20.21
N MET A 112 5.59 -32.64 19.79
CA MET A 112 4.43 -32.74 20.69
C MET A 112 3.94 -34.17 20.90
N GLY A 113 4.30 -35.11 20.02
CA GLY A 113 3.94 -36.53 20.10
C GLY A 113 4.32 -37.19 21.44
N PRO A 114 5.55 -36.99 21.96
CA PRO A 114 5.96 -37.54 23.26
C PRO A 114 5.17 -36.96 24.45
N ILE A 115 4.73 -35.70 24.36
CA ILE A 115 3.96 -35.03 25.41
C ILE A 115 2.53 -35.60 25.46
N ARG A 116 1.99 -35.99 24.31
CA ARG A 116 0.68 -36.65 24.20
C ARG A 116 0.66 -38.01 24.90
N GLY A 117 1.76 -38.76 24.86
CA GLY A 117 1.89 -40.07 25.53
C GLY A 117 2.11 -40.01 27.05
N ALA A 118 2.28 -38.82 27.65
CA ALA A 118 2.54 -38.66 29.08
C ALA A 118 1.27 -38.55 29.95
N PHE A 119 0.09 -38.36 29.35
CA PHE A 119 -1.20 -38.31 30.05
C PHE A 119 -1.87 -39.68 30.01
N GLY A 120 -1.67 -40.52 31.03
CA GLY A 120 -2.27 -41.85 31.13
C GLY A 120 -3.52 -41.93 32.03
N GLY A 121 -4.52 -42.73 31.61
CA GLY A 121 -5.66 -43.19 32.42
C GLY A 121 -7.03 -43.02 31.75
N GLU A 122 -7.93 -44.01 31.86
CA GLU A 122 -9.19 -44.15 31.08
C GLU A 122 -10.15 -42.94 31.12
N ILE A 123 -10.16 -42.14 32.20
CA ILE A 123 -11.03 -40.94 32.33
C ILE A 123 -10.24 -39.65 32.01
N GLY A 124 -8.93 -39.66 32.23
CA GLY A 124 -8.01 -38.58 31.86
C GLY A 124 -7.70 -38.55 30.36
N GLU A 125 -7.75 -39.70 29.69
CA GLU A 125 -7.60 -39.85 28.25
C GLU A 125 -8.80 -39.24 27.51
N LEU A 126 -10.04 -39.43 27.95
CA LEU A 126 -11.18 -38.86 27.23
C LEU A 126 -11.22 -37.31 27.26
N ILE A 127 -10.92 -36.72 28.42
CA ILE A 127 -10.87 -35.24 28.58
C ILE A 127 -9.54 -34.68 28.08
N GLY A 128 -8.44 -35.39 28.31
CA GLY A 128 -7.08 -35.05 27.86
C GLY A 128 -6.94 -35.15 26.34
N GLU A 129 -7.29 -36.25 25.72
CA GLU A 129 -7.26 -36.39 24.26
C GLU A 129 -8.27 -35.49 23.56
N GLY A 130 -9.43 -35.24 24.17
CA GLY A 130 -10.43 -34.33 23.61
C GLY A 130 -9.97 -32.87 23.61
N VAL A 131 -9.68 -32.32 24.79
CA VAL A 131 -9.34 -30.89 24.93
C VAL A 131 -7.88 -30.62 24.60
N PHE A 132 -6.95 -31.38 25.18
CA PHE A 132 -5.52 -31.18 24.90
C PHE A 132 -5.13 -31.75 23.54
N GLY A 133 -5.68 -32.89 23.11
CA GLY A 133 -5.44 -33.37 21.75
C GLY A 133 -6.00 -32.43 20.68
N GLY A 134 -7.18 -31.84 20.91
CA GLY A 134 -7.73 -30.79 20.04
C GLY A 134 -6.92 -29.49 20.05
N LEU A 135 -6.44 -29.06 21.22
CA LEU A 135 -5.60 -27.85 21.33
C LEU A 135 -4.22 -28.07 20.68
N ILE A 136 -3.59 -29.22 20.93
CA ILE A 136 -2.30 -29.58 20.35
C ILE A 136 -2.43 -29.74 18.85
N ALA A 137 -3.46 -30.42 18.35
CA ALA A 137 -3.74 -30.51 16.91
C ALA A 137 -4.02 -29.13 16.31
N GLY A 138 -4.78 -28.28 17.01
CA GLY A 138 -5.02 -26.91 16.62
C GLY A 138 -3.72 -26.11 16.50
N ILE A 139 -2.82 -26.19 17.47
CA ILE A 139 -1.53 -25.48 17.44
C ILE A 139 -0.60 -26.08 16.37
N ALA A 140 -0.49 -27.40 16.31
CA ALA A 140 0.41 -28.12 15.40
C ALA A 140 -0.03 -28.06 13.93
N ILE A 141 -1.28 -27.72 13.65
CA ILE A 141 -1.78 -27.58 12.27
C ILE A 141 -2.03 -26.11 11.94
N VAL A 142 -2.60 -25.30 12.82
CA VAL A 142 -2.96 -23.91 12.45
C VAL A 142 -1.73 -23.00 12.44
N LEU A 143 -0.88 -23.07 13.46
CA LEU A 143 0.25 -22.17 13.60
C LEU A 143 1.30 -22.34 12.47
N PRO A 144 1.68 -23.59 12.09
CA PRO A 144 2.60 -23.85 10.97
C PRO A 144 2.21 -23.28 9.62
N PHE A 145 0.92 -23.14 9.33
CA PHE A 145 0.46 -22.61 8.03
C PHE A 145 0.18 -21.11 8.09
N ILE A 146 -0.33 -20.60 9.22
CA ILE A 146 -0.57 -19.15 9.40
C ILE A 146 0.75 -18.37 9.39
N LEU A 147 1.79 -18.87 10.07
CA LEU A 147 3.06 -18.16 10.22
C LEU A 147 3.75 -17.86 8.87
N PRO A 148 4.00 -18.86 7.97
CA PRO A 148 4.60 -18.58 6.67
C PRO A 148 3.66 -17.77 5.77
N PHE A 149 2.34 -17.96 5.87
CA PHE A 149 1.38 -17.16 5.09
C PHE A 149 1.50 -15.67 5.42
N TYR A 150 1.45 -15.31 6.70
CA TYR A 150 1.58 -13.91 7.11
C TYR A 150 2.98 -13.37 6.81
N LEU A 151 4.04 -14.14 7.02
CA LEU A 151 5.41 -13.71 6.70
C LEU A 151 5.57 -13.36 5.21
N ILE A 152 5.04 -14.21 4.32
CA ILE A 152 5.06 -13.96 2.88
C ILE A 152 4.17 -12.76 2.52
N LEU A 153 3.00 -12.64 3.15
CA LEU A 153 2.12 -11.49 2.97
C LEU A 153 2.81 -10.17 3.31
N THR A 154 3.50 -10.09 4.44
CA THR A 154 4.22 -8.88 4.85
C THR A 154 5.33 -8.55 3.84
N LEU A 155 6.04 -9.55 3.32
CA LEU A 155 7.04 -9.34 2.25
C LEU A 155 6.39 -8.81 0.95
N LEU A 156 5.20 -9.30 0.61
CA LEU A 156 4.42 -8.82 -0.55
C LEU A 156 3.87 -7.40 -0.34
N GLU A 157 3.57 -7.04 0.91
CA GLU A 157 3.15 -5.69 1.30
C GLU A 157 4.32 -4.71 1.23
N ASP A 158 5.45 -5.05 1.86
CA ASP A 158 6.68 -4.24 1.91
C ASP A 158 7.30 -4.03 0.52
N SER A 159 7.17 -5.01 -0.38
CA SER A 159 7.59 -4.86 -1.78
C SER A 159 6.65 -3.97 -2.61
N GLY A 160 5.52 -3.53 -2.05
CA GLY A 160 4.53 -2.70 -2.73
C GLY A 160 3.71 -3.45 -3.79
N TYR A 161 3.78 -4.79 -3.81
CA TYR A 161 3.05 -5.61 -4.78
C TYR A 161 1.54 -5.62 -4.50
N LEU A 162 1.14 -5.71 -3.22
CA LEU A 162 -0.29 -5.71 -2.83
C LEU A 162 -1.05 -4.45 -3.30
N PRO A 163 -0.53 -3.21 -3.13
CA PRO A 163 -1.14 -2.01 -3.71
C PRO A 163 -1.31 -2.08 -5.23
N ARG A 164 -0.32 -2.61 -5.97
CA ARG A 164 -0.36 -2.74 -7.44
C ARG A 164 -1.42 -3.74 -7.88
N ALA A 165 -1.46 -4.89 -7.22
CA ALA A 165 -2.44 -5.92 -7.46
C ALA A 165 -3.88 -5.46 -7.13
N ALA A 166 -4.05 -4.66 -6.07
CA ALA A 166 -5.33 -4.02 -5.75
C ALA A 166 -5.79 -3.07 -6.87
N PHE A 167 -4.88 -2.25 -7.40
CA PHE A 167 -5.19 -1.36 -8.52
C PHE A 167 -5.59 -2.13 -9.79
N MET A 168 -4.88 -3.21 -10.13
CA MET A 168 -5.22 -4.05 -11.28
C MET A 168 -6.58 -4.73 -11.16
N THR A 169 -6.95 -5.12 -9.95
CA THR A 169 -8.23 -5.82 -9.68
C THR A 169 -9.39 -4.86 -9.42
N ASP A 170 -9.13 -3.55 -9.31
CA ASP A 170 -10.14 -2.52 -9.06
C ASP A 170 -11.24 -2.52 -10.13
N SER A 171 -10.88 -2.67 -11.41
CA SER A 171 -11.87 -2.74 -12.52
C SER A 171 -12.82 -3.95 -12.38
N LEU A 172 -12.32 -5.08 -11.89
CA LEU A 172 -13.12 -6.28 -11.64
C LEU A 172 -14.00 -6.10 -10.40
N MET A 173 -13.45 -5.52 -9.33
CA MET A 173 -14.15 -5.20 -8.09
C MET A 173 -15.32 -4.23 -8.33
N HIS A 174 -15.10 -3.21 -9.16
CA HIS A 174 -16.14 -2.24 -9.48
C HIS A 174 -17.32 -2.87 -10.23
N ARG A 175 -17.06 -3.86 -11.10
CA ARG A 175 -18.14 -4.65 -11.74
C ARG A 175 -18.95 -5.48 -10.74
N MET A 176 -18.33 -5.91 -9.65
CA MET A 176 -19.01 -6.61 -8.55
C MET A 176 -19.69 -5.63 -7.57
N GLY A 177 -19.55 -4.31 -7.76
CA GLY A 177 -20.13 -3.28 -6.90
C GLY A 177 -19.36 -3.04 -5.60
N ILE A 178 -18.06 -3.35 -5.58
CA ILE A 178 -17.18 -3.17 -4.41
C ILE A 178 -15.97 -2.30 -4.81
N HIS A 179 -15.42 -1.53 -3.87
CA HIS A 179 -14.14 -0.84 -4.06
C HIS A 179 -12.95 -1.80 -4.12
N GLY A 180 -11.90 -1.44 -4.89
CA GLY A 180 -10.63 -2.19 -4.95
C GLY A 180 -9.92 -2.40 -3.60
N LYS A 181 -10.33 -1.67 -2.55
CA LYS A 181 -9.94 -1.94 -1.15
C LYS A 181 -10.28 -3.38 -0.71
N ALA A 182 -11.28 -4.01 -1.31
CA ALA A 182 -11.70 -5.37 -0.96
C ALA A 182 -10.70 -6.45 -1.38
N PHE A 183 -9.74 -6.12 -2.25
CA PHE A 183 -8.69 -7.05 -2.66
C PHE A 183 -7.85 -7.58 -1.48
N ILE A 184 -7.59 -6.73 -0.47
CA ILE A 184 -6.81 -7.11 0.71
C ILE A 184 -7.52 -8.23 1.52
N PRO A 185 -8.79 -8.07 1.93
CA PRO A 185 -9.57 -9.16 2.54
C PRO A 185 -9.61 -10.44 1.69
N PHE A 186 -9.70 -10.33 0.37
CA PHE A 186 -9.73 -11.49 -0.53
C PHE A 186 -8.44 -12.31 -0.48
N ILE A 187 -7.27 -11.66 -0.55
CA ILE A 187 -5.99 -12.37 -0.39
C ILE A 187 -5.91 -12.95 1.01
N LEU A 188 -6.33 -12.21 2.03
CA LEU A 188 -6.32 -12.69 3.41
C LEU A 188 -7.18 -13.96 3.58
N GLY A 189 -8.28 -14.06 2.82
CA GLY A 189 -9.19 -15.22 2.79
C GLY A 189 -8.52 -16.50 2.30
N TYR A 190 -7.61 -16.41 1.33
CA TYR A 190 -6.84 -17.57 0.88
C TYR A 190 -6.03 -18.22 2.01
N GLY A 191 -5.51 -17.42 2.95
CA GLY A 191 -4.85 -17.95 4.15
C GLY A 191 -5.88 -18.42 5.17
N CYS A 192 -6.70 -17.51 5.67
CA CYS A 192 -7.73 -17.82 6.65
C CYS A 192 -8.94 -16.88 6.55
N ASN A 193 -10.13 -17.46 6.43
CA ASN A 193 -11.38 -16.71 6.32
C ASN A 193 -11.71 -15.90 7.59
N VAL A 194 -11.23 -16.30 8.77
CA VAL A 194 -11.51 -15.59 10.04
C VAL A 194 -10.93 -14.16 10.05
N PRO A 195 -9.61 -13.94 9.92
CA PRO A 195 -9.05 -12.60 9.86
C PRO A 195 -9.48 -11.85 8.60
N ALA A 196 -9.78 -12.54 7.50
CA ALA A 196 -10.27 -11.95 6.27
C ALA A 196 -11.66 -11.30 6.44
N CYS A 197 -12.59 -12.02 7.05
CA CYS A 197 -13.90 -11.49 7.42
C CYS A 197 -13.78 -10.32 8.40
N LEU A 198 -12.88 -10.41 9.39
CA LEU A 198 -12.58 -9.31 10.31
C LEU A 198 -12.02 -8.08 9.55
N GLY A 199 -11.18 -8.34 8.53
CA GLY A 199 -10.56 -7.34 7.66
C GLY A 199 -11.56 -6.61 6.77
N CYS A 200 -12.75 -7.16 6.50
CA CYS A 200 -13.80 -6.48 5.74
C CYS A 200 -14.31 -5.18 6.41
N ARG A 201 -13.95 -4.94 7.68
CA ARG A 201 -14.23 -3.67 8.38
C ARG A 201 -13.65 -2.43 7.70
N ILE A 202 -12.65 -2.59 6.82
CA ILE A 202 -12.05 -1.49 6.06
C ILE A 202 -12.97 -0.91 4.98
N MET A 203 -14.09 -1.58 4.66
CA MET A 203 -15.11 -1.08 3.73
C MET A 203 -15.88 0.08 4.36
N GLU A 204 -16.13 1.12 3.55
CA GLU A 204 -16.79 2.36 4.00
C GLU A 204 -18.30 2.18 4.21
N THR A 205 -18.95 1.38 3.36
CA THR A 205 -20.39 1.14 3.43
C THR A 205 -20.73 -0.26 3.96
N GLU A 206 -21.89 -0.41 4.60
CA GLU A 206 -22.36 -1.73 5.05
C GLU A 206 -22.63 -2.68 3.88
N ARG A 207 -23.16 -2.16 2.77
CA ARG A 207 -23.42 -2.94 1.56
C ARG A 207 -22.14 -3.58 1.03
N GLU A 208 -21.06 -2.80 0.91
CA GLU A 208 -19.75 -3.31 0.48
C GLU A 208 -19.18 -4.31 1.48
N ARG A 209 -19.32 -4.05 2.79
CA ARG A 209 -18.86 -4.95 3.84
C ARG A 209 -19.54 -6.31 3.76
N THR A 210 -20.86 -6.33 3.58
CA THR A 210 -21.63 -7.58 3.46
C THR A 210 -21.23 -8.34 2.20
N ILE A 211 -21.12 -7.67 1.05
CA ILE A 211 -20.70 -8.32 -0.19
C ILE A 211 -19.28 -8.86 -0.03
N ALA A 212 -18.33 -8.07 0.46
CA ALA A 212 -16.94 -8.50 0.66
C ALA A 212 -16.84 -9.71 1.59
N ALA A 213 -17.54 -9.72 2.73
CA ALA A 213 -17.56 -10.85 3.64
C ALA A 213 -18.15 -12.12 2.99
N PHE A 214 -19.20 -11.97 2.18
CA PHE A 214 -19.80 -13.07 1.41
C PHE A 214 -18.85 -13.64 0.37
N VAL A 215 -18.08 -12.80 -0.33
CA VAL A 215 -17.16 -13.33 -1.34
C VAL A 215 -15.90 -13.92 -0.71
N VAL A 216 -15.40 -13.35 0.40
CA VAL A 216 -14.30 -13.94 1.16
C VAL A 216 -14.63 -15.36 1.62
N THR A 217 -15.84 -15.62 2.11
CA THR A 217 -16.22 -16.98 2.56
C THR A 217 -16.35 -18.00 1.42
N LEU A 218 -16.53 -17.54 0.18
CA LEU A 218 -16.50 -18.40 -1.01
C LEU A 218 -15.08 -18.79 -1.43
N VAL A 219 -14.05 -18.11 -0.92
CA VAL A 219 -12.65 -18.49 -1.16
C VAL A 219 -12.34 -19.73 -0.31
N PRO A 220 -11.92 -20.85 -0.92
CA PRO A 220 -11.46 -22.00 -0.17
C PRO A 220 -10.14 -21.62 0.51
N CYS A 221 -10.18 -21.43 1.83
CA CYS A 221 -8.96 -21.19 2.60
C CYS A 221 -8.06 -22.43 2.58
N ALA A 222 -6.82 -22.29 3.05
CA ALA A 222 -5.84 -23.38 3.06
C ALA A 222 -6.41 -24.71 3.63
N ALA A 223 -7.16 -24.65 4.73
CA ALA A 223 -7.77 -25.83 5.35
C ALA A 223 -8.84 -26.49 4.46
N VAL A 224 -9.75 -25.70 3.85
CA VAL A 224 -10.78 -26.21 2.95
C VAL A 224 -10.15 -26.79 1.69
N THR A 225 -9.11 -26.14 1.17
CA THR A 225 -8.38 -26.61 -0.02
C THR A 225 -7.73 -27.98 0.23
N VAL A 226 -7.14 -28.21 1.42
CA VAL A 226 -6.56 -29.51 1.79
C VAL A 226 -7.63 -30.60 1.87
N VAL A 227 -8.79 -30.31 2.48
CA VAL A 227 -9.90 -31.29 2.56
C VAL A 227 -10.46 -31.61 1.17
N VAL A 228 -10.65 -30.59 0.32
CA VAL A 228 -11.14 -30.78 -1.05
C VAL A 228 -10.16 -31.59 -1.89
N LEU A 229 -8.85 -31.27 -1.83
CA LEU A 229 -7.82 -32.01 -2.57
C LEU A 229 -7.56 -33.41 -2.01
N GLY A 230 -7.74 -33.62 -0.71
CA GLY A 230 -7.60 -34.93 -0.07
C GLY A 230 -8.78 -35.88 -0.29
N LEU A 231 -9.92 -35.37 -0.80
CA LEU A 231 -11.10 -36.16 -1.15
C LEU A 231 -11.08 -36.72 -2.58
N VAL A 232 -10.13 -36.29 -3.42
CA VAL A 232 -9.95 -36.72 -4.82
C VAL A 232 -8.71 -37.59 -4.93
#